data_AF-A0A7S0EDS6-F1
#
_entry.id   AF-A0A7S0EDS6-F1
#
_cell.length_a   1.000
_cell.length_b   1.000
_cell.length_c   1.000
_cell.angle_alpha   90.00
_cell.angle_beta   90.00
_cell.angle_gamma   90.00
#
_symmetry.space_group_name_H-M   'P 1'
#
loop_
_entity.id
_entity.type
_entity.pdbx_description
1 polymer ?
#
loop_
_entity_poly.entity_id
_entity_poly.type
_entity_poly.pdbx_seq_one_letter_code
_entity_poly.pdbx_strand_id
1 'polypeptide(L)'
;CFSWRGMPADGRYAFLVEWLDPQAQLVRQYMLFYYTVDRTIEMDDVKNRRKFLRRCEFPTITFQDLFVGGTVNVYSRELNIVDYGDEFTKNAMEKKSERTLALIKPDAFLKLGKIIDAVYKDGFRIAQLRTLQLTRRDAMDFYAEHEGKPFYPALTEFMSSGPIVAMELVADGAIQKWRKLIGPTNTFTAQKEAPNSLRALFGTDGTRNACHGSDSTA
;
A
#
# COMPACT_ATOMS: atom_id res chain seq x y z
N CYS A 1 -7.18 10.13 22.16
CA CYS A 1 -7.94 9.06 22.82
C CYS A 1 -8.96 8.49 21.83
N PHE A 2 -8.64 7.37 21.17
CA PHE A 2 -9.58 6.68 20.27
C PHE A 2 -10.56 5.85 21.11
N SER A 3 -11.86 6.16 21.04
CA SER A 3 -12.89 5.34 21.68
C SER A 3 -13.16 4.10 20.81
N TRP A 4 -12.70 2.94 21.27
CA TRP A 4 -12.96 1.64 20.68
C TRP A 4 -14.36 1.15 21.05
N ARG A 5 -15.40 1.56 20.31
CA ARG A 5 -16.70 0.88 20.38
C ARG A 5 -16.68 -0.29 19.38
N GLY A 6 -16.74 -1.52 19.88
CA GLY A 6 -16.91 -2.73 19.07
C GLY A 6 -15.69 -3.63 18.90
N MET A 7 -14.54 -3.33 19.53
CA MET A 7 -13.40 -4.25 19.52
C MET A 7 -13.73 -5.54 20.29
N PRO A 8 -13.44 -6.74 19.74
CA PRO A 8 -13.41 -7.97 20.51
C PRO A 8 -12.57 -7.77 21.77
N ALA A 9 -12.99 -8.34 22.90
CA ALA A 9 -12.33 -8.14 24.20
C ALA A 9 -10.84 -8.56 24.20
N ASP A 10 -10.44 -9.39 23.24
CA ASP A 10 -9.09 -9.89 23.03
C ASP A 10 -8.30 -9.15 21.92
N GLY A 11 -8.89 -8.13 21.28
CA GLY A 11 -8.21 -7.29 20.28
C GLY A 11 -7.74 -8.05 19.04
N ARG A 12 -8.41 -9.16 18.71
CA ARG A 12 -8.07 -10.03 17.58
C ARG A 12 -8.72 -9.59 16.27
N TYR A 13 -8.08 -9.99 15.19
CA TYR A 13 -8.59 -9.93 13.83
C TYR A 13 -8.69 -11.35 13.27
N ALA A 14 -9.78 -11.67 12.59
CA ALA A 14 -10.04 -12.98 12.02
C ALA A 14 -10.02 -12.93 10.49
N PHE A 15 -9.35 -13.90 9.87
CA PHE A 15 -9.19 -14.01 8.43
C PHE A 15 -9.51 -15.44 7.99
N LEU A 16 -10.36 -15.59 6.98
CA LEU A 16 -10.54 -16.86 6.30
C LEU A 16 -9.36 -17.05 5.35
N VAL A 17 -8.63 -18.15 5.55
CA VAL A 17 -7.46 -18.47 4.74
C VAL A 17 -7.60 -19.84 4.09
N GLU A 18 -7.08 -19.95 2.87
CA GLU A 18 -7.04 -21.19 2.09
C GLU A 18 -5.61 -21.68 1.92
N TRP A 19 -5.43 -22.98 2.09
CA TRP A 19 -4.17 -23.66 1.84
C TRP A 19 -4.40 -24.84 0.89
N LEU A 20 -3.68 -24.88 -0.23
CA LEU A 20 -3.67 -26.04 -1.10
C LEU A 20 -2.73 -27.09 -0.51
N ASP A 21 -3.30 -28.20 -0.02
CA ASP A 21 -2.55 -29.35 0.48
C ASP A 21 -1.93 -30.12 -0.70
N PRO A 22 -0.60 -30.09 -0.91
CA PRO A 22 0.01 -30.68 -2.10
C PRO A 22 -0.03 -32.21 -2.06
N GLN A 23 -0.16 -32.83 -0.88
CA GLN A 23 -0.23 -34.29 -0.75
C GLN A 23 -1.64 -34.78 -1.01
N ALA A 24 -2.63 -34.09 -0.45
CA ALA A 24 -4.04 -34.49 -0.62
C ALA A 24 -4.66 -33.93 -1.91
N GLN A 25 -4.03 -32.94 -2.56
CA GLN A 25 -4.60 -32.17 -3.68
C GLN A 25 -5.97 -31.57 -3.33
N LEU A 26 -6.10 -31.07 -2.09
CA LEU A 26 -7.33 -30.49 -1.57
C LEU A 26 -7.06 -29.09 -1.02
N VAL A 27 -7.98 -28.17 -1.28
CA VAL A 27 -8.00 -26.87 -0.62
C VAL A 27 -8.58 -27.04 0.78
N ARG A 28 -7.83 -26.61 1.78
CA ARG A 28 -8.25 -26.59 3.18
C ARG A 28 -8.48 -25.15 3.61
N GLN A 29 -9.57 -24.94 4.32
CA GLN A 29 -9.93 -23.64 4.89
C GLN A 29 -9.62 -23.60 6.37
N TYR A 30 -8.96 -22.53 6.79
CA TYR A 30 -8.65 -22.25 8.19
C TYR A 30 -9.15 -20.86 8.56
N MET A 31 -9.53 -20.69 9.81
CA MET A 31 -9.72 -19.37 10.41
C MET A 31 -8.42 -18.98 11.07
N LEU A 32 -7.73 -17.98 10.53
CA LEU A 32 -6.52 -17.39 11.09
C LEU A 32 -6.92 -16.22 11.99
N PHE A 33 -6.51 -16.26 13.25
CA PHE A 33 -6.64 -15.16 14.19
C PHE A 33 -5.29 -14.49 14.39
N TYR A 34 -5.25 -13.16 14.33
CA TYR A 34 -4.08 -12.35 14.66
C TYR A 34 -4.38 -11.44 15.84
N TYR A 35 -3.55 -11.50 16.87
CA TYR A 35 -3.68 -10.72 18.09
C TYR A 35 -2.72 -9.53 18.04
N THR A 36 -3.27 -8.32 17.95
CA THR A 36 -2.45 -7.11 17.77
C THR A 36 -1.63 -6.72 19.00
N VAL A 37 -2.10 -7.08 20.20
CA VAL A 37 -1.48 -6.69 21.47
C VAL A 37 -0.13 -7.37 21.69
N ASP A 38 -0.04 -8.66 21.38
CA ASP A 38 1.15 -9.49 21.61
C ASP A 38 1.76 -10.06 20.32
N ARG A 39 1.18 -9.75 19.16
CA ARG A 39 1.67 -10.20 17.83
C ARG A 39 1.71 -11.72 17.70
N THR A 40 0.72 -12.38 18.27
CA THR A 40 0.55 -13.84 18.17
C THR A 40 -0.50 -14.22 17.13
N ILE A 41 -0.41 -15.46 16.65
CA ILE A 41 -1.38 -16.04 15.72
C ILE A 41 -2.00 -17.32 16.29
N GLU A 42 -3.22 -17.62 15.87
CA GLU A 42 -3.91 -18.88 16.15
C GLU A 42 -4.65 -19.34 14.89
N MET A 43 -4.82 -20.66 14.69
CA MET A 43 -5.58 -21.18 13.54
C MET A 43 -6.55 -22.28 13.93
N ASP A 44 -7.77 -22.18 13.42
CA ASP A 44 -8.82 -23.17 13.58
C ASP A 44 -9.18 -23.81 12.24
N ASP A 45 -9.35 -25.13 12.23
CA ASP A 45 -9.87 -25.86 11.08
C ASP A 45 -11.39 -25.60 10.98
N VAL A 46 -11.81 -24.90 9.91
CA VAL A 46 -13.20 -24.47 9.73
C VAL A 46 -14.14 -25.66 9.57
N LYS A 47 -13.71 -26.69 8.83
CA LYS A 47 -14.52 -27.86 8.52
C LYS A 47 -14.71 -28.75 9.74
N ASN A 48 -13.63 -29.01 10.47
CA ASN A 48 -13.64 -29.93 11.61
C ASN A 48 -13.90 -29.24 12.95
N ARG A 49 -14.00 -27.90 12.97
CA ARG A 49 -14.23 -27.07 14.16
C ARG A 49 -13.29 -27.41 15.31
N ARG A 50 -11.99 -27.56 15.00
CA ARG A 50 -10.95 -27.89 16.00
C ARG A 50 -9.74 -26.98 15.84
N LYS A 51 -8.98 -26.82 16.92
CA LYS A 51 -7.68 -26.13 16.86
C LYS A 51 -6.75 -26.83 15.87
N PHE A 52 -6.24 -26.07 14.91
CA PHE A 52 -5.19 -26.50 14.01
C PHE A 52 -3.82 -26.05 14.52
N LEU A 53 -3.71 -24.77 14.90
CA LEU A 53 -2.53 -24.18 15.52
C LEU A 53 -2.97 -23.45 16.78
N ARG A 54 -2.38 -23.79 17.94
CA ARG A 54 -2.61 -23.06 19.19
C ARG A 54 -1.89 -21.70 19.12
N ARG A 55 -2.41 -20.71 19.85
CA ARG A 55 -1.82 -19.37 19.97
C ARG A 55 -0.30 -19.45 20.19
N CYS A 56 0.47 -18.89 19.26
CA CYS A 56 1.92 -18.81 19.35
C CYS A 56 2.45 -17.52 18.72
N GLU A 57 3.66 -17.13 19.12
CA GLU A 57 4.36 -16.00 18.51
C GLU A 57 4.78 -16.36 17.08
N PHE A 58 4.58 -15.41 16.16
CA PHE A 58 5.00 -15.59 14.78
C PHE A 58 5.52 -14.27 14.20
N PRO A 59 6.77 -13.89 14.53
CA PRO A 59 7.30 -12.55 14.26
C PRO A 59 7.38 -12.17 12.79
N THR A 60 7.35 -13.16 11.88
CA THR A 60 7.43 -12.94 10.43
C THR A 60 6.13 -12.48 9.81
N ILE A 61 5.00 -12.58 10.53
CA ILE A 61 3.71 -12.07 10.07
C ILE A 61 3.42 -10.77 10.81
N THR A 62 3.28 -9.69 10.06
CA THR A 62 2.85 -8.41 10.58
C THR A 62 1.41 -8.13 10.20
N PHE A 63 0.77 -7.20 10.91
CA PHE A 63 -0.59 -6.77 10.58
C PHE A 63 -0.73 -6.22 9.15
N GLN A 64 0.35 -5.69 8.56
CA GLN A 64 0.33 -5.14 7.20
C GLN A 64 0.25 -6.24 6.13
N ASP A 65 0.67 -7.46 6.46
CA ASP A 65 0.62 -8.62 5.57
C ASP A 65 -0.78 -9.25 5.51
N LEU A 66 -1.64 -8.89 6.47
CA LEU A 66 -2.97 -9.46 6.62
C LEU A 66 -4.01 -8.64 5.87
N PHE A 67 -4.27 -8.98 4.61
CA PHE A 67 -5.32 -8.36 3.81
C PHE A 67 -5.89 -9.38 2.82
N VAL A 68 -7.14 -9.20 2.40
CA VAL A 68 -7.77 -10.08 1.41
C VAL A 68 -7.02 -10.03 0.08
N GLY A 69 -6.71 -11.21 -0.46
CA GLY A 69 -5.83 -11.41 -1.61
C GLY A 69 -4.34 -11.48 -1.26
N GLY A 70 -3.96 -11.23 -0.01
CA GLY A 70 -2.60 -11.40 0.49
C GLY A 70 -2.28 -12.86 0.79
N THR A 71 -1.00 -13.17 0.87
CA THR A 71 -0.50 -14.51 1.16
C THR A 71 0.46 -14.45 2.34
N VAL A 72 0.26 -15.32 3.33
CA VAL A 72 1.13 -15.43 4.52
C VAL A 72 1.65 -16.85 4.66
N ASN A 73 2.91 -16.98 5.08
CA ASN A 73 3.52 -18.29 5.31
C ASN A 73 3.47 -18.65 6.80
N VAL A 74 2.85 -19.79 7.14
CA VAL A 74 2.83 -20.32 8.51
C VAL A 74 3.34 -21.76 8.49
N TYR A 75 4.49 -22.00 9.13
CA TYR A 75 5.17 -23.32 9.16
C TYR A 75 5.28 -24.00 7.78
N SER A 76 5.76 -23.28 6.77
CA SER A 76 5.89 -23.74 5.38
C SER A 76 4.57 -23.98 4.64
N ARG A 77 3.45 -23.49 5.18
CA ARG A 77 2.15 -23.47 4.49
C ARG A 77 1.91 -22.08 3.94
N GLU A 78 1.77 -22.00 2.64
CA GLU A 78 1.38 -20.77 1.96
C GLU A 78 -0.14 -20.60 2.07
N LEU A 79 -0.57 -19.69 2.95
CA LEU A 79 -1.97 -19.43 3.24
C LEU A 79 -2.43 -18.20 2.47
N ASN A 80 -3.40 -18.38 1.58
CA ASN A 80 -4.03 -17.28 0.85
C ASN A 80 -5.19 -16.72 1.67
N ILE A 81 -5.18 -15.43 1.96
CA ILE A 81 -6.25 -14.76 2.69
C ILE A 81 -7.37 -14.47 1.70
N VAL A 82 -8.48 -15.21 1.81
CA VAL A 82 -9.58 -15.16 0.84
C VAL A 82 -10.75 -14.30 1.31
N ASP A 83 -10.95 -14.16 2.62
CA ASP A 83 -12.01 -13.31 3.18
C ASP A 83 -11.68 -12.91 4.63
N TYR A 84 -12.50 -12.03 5.20
CA TYR A 84 -12.50 -11.72 6.62
C TYR A 84 -13.32 -12.76 7.40
N GLY A 85 -12.85 -13.10 8.59
CA GLY A 85 -13.50 -14.09 9.45
C GLY A 85 -14.70 -13.57 10.23
N ASP A 86 -14.80 -12.26 10.40
CA ASP A 86 -15.91 -11.58 11.06
C ASP A 86 -16.13 -10.15 10.55
N GLU A 87 -17.32 -9.61 10.82
CA GLU A 87 -17.73 -8.28 10.38
C GLU A 87 -16.92 -7.16 11.06
N PHE A 88 -16.45 -7.38 12.28
CA PHE A 88 -15.56 -6.45 12.96
C PHE A 88 -14.24 -6.27 12.19
N THR A 89 -13.60 -7.38 11.85
CA THR A 89 -12.34 -7.43 11.11
C THR A 89 -12.55 -6.79 9.75
N LYS A 90 -13.62 -7.15 9.03
CA LYS A 90 -13.97 -6.54 7.74
C LYS A 90 -14.04 -5.01 7.85
N ASN A 91 -14.89 -4.48 8.74
CA ASN A 91 -15.08 -3.04 8.91
C ASN A 91 -13.78 -2.32 9.32
N ALA A 92 -12.99 -2.94 10.20
CA ALA A 92 -11.73 -2.37 10.68
C ALA A 92 -10.63 -2.37 9.61
N MET A 93 -10.60 -3.39 8.73
CA MET A 93 -9.61 -3.52 7.65
C MET A 93 -9.97 -2.66 6.44
N GLU A 94 -11.24 -2.62 6.04
CA GLU A 94 -11.72 -1.78 4.94
C GLU A 94 -11.50 -0.30 5.24
N LYS A 95 -11.78 0.14 6.47
CA LYS A 95 -11.49 1.52 6.90
C LYS A 95 -10.01 1.89 6.78
N LYS A 96 -9.10 0.92 6.91
CA LYS A 96 -7.65 1.11 6.85
C LYS A 96 -7.06 0.90 5.44
N SER A 97 -7.89 0.62 4.44
CA SER A 97 -7.45 0.27 3.08
C SER A 97 -7.69 1.39 2.06
N GLU A 98 -7.35 2.65 2.41
CA GLU A 98 -7.36 3.73 1.42
C GLU A 98 -6.29 3.48 0.36
N ARG A 99 -6.59 3.83 -0.88
CA ARG A 99 -5.71 3.64 -2.04
C ARG A 99 -5.37 4.99 -2.66
N THR A 100 -4.15 5.13 -3.16
CA THR A 100 -3.73 6.33 -3.90
C THR A 100 -2.83 5.97 -5.07
N LEU A 101 -2.92 6.74 -6.16
CA LEU A 101 -1.99 6.67 -7.27
C LEU A 101 -0.74 7.48 -6.93
N ALA A 102 0.41 6.81 -6.97
CA ALA A 102 1.72 7.43 -6.88
C ALA A 102 2.44 7.30 -8.23
N LEU A 103 2.97 8.41 -8.74
CA LEU A 103 3.81 8.39 -9.95
C LEU A 103 5.22 8.87 -9.62
N ILE A 104 6.20 8.13 -10.12
CA ILE A 104 7.61 8.55 -10.16
C ILE A 104 7.87 9.09 -11.56
N LYS A 105 8.28 10.35 -11.63
CA LYS A 105 8.54 11.11 -12.86
C LYS A 105 9.89 10.73 -13.49
N PRO A 106 10.13 11.09 -14.77
CA PRO A 106 11.33 10.65 -15.48
C PRO A 106 12.66 11.09 -14.83
N ASP A 107 12.69 12.25 -14.19
CA ASP A 107 13.86 12.80 -13.47
C ASP A 107 14.30 11.90 -12.29
N ALA A 108 13.34 11.23 -11.65
CA ALA A 108 13.59 10.38 -10.49
C ALA A 108 13.64 8.88 -10.81
N PHE A 109 13.51 8.48 -12.08
CA PHE A 109 13.51 7.07 -12.49
C PHE A 109 14.77 6.33 -12.02
N LEU A 110 15.95 6.93 -12.17
CA LEU A 110 17.22 6.34 -11.72
C LEU A 110 17.37 6.27 -10.18
N LYS A 111 16.43 6.88 -9.43
CA LYS A 111 16.38 6.86 -7.95
C LYS A 111 15.25 5.98 -7.43
N LEU A 112 14.55 5.24 -8.30
CA LEU A 112 13.38 4.42 -7.98
C LEU A 112 13.59 3.52 -6.75
N GLY A 113 14.72 2.82 -6.67
CA GLY A 113 14.98 1.91 -5.54
C GLY A 113 14.95 2.60 -4.18
N LYS A 114 15.47 3.84 -4.09
CA LYS A 114 15.43 4.63 -2.84
C LYS A 114 14.02 5.12 -2.53
N ILE A 115 13.23 5.42 -3.55
CA ILE A 115 11.85 5.88 -3.38
C ILE A 115 10.96 4.72 -2.92
N ILE A 116 11.11 3.52 -3.52
CA ILE A 116 10.39 2.31 -3.10
C ILE A 116 10.75 1.95 -1.65
N ASP A 117 12.03 2.02 -1.27
CA ASP A 117 12.46 1.81 0.11
C ASP A 117 11.80 2.81 1.08
N ALA A 118 11.71 4.09 0.71
CA ALA A 118 11.00 5.10 1.50
C ALA A 118 9.50 4.82 1.62
N VAL A 119 8.85 4.38 0.53
CA VAL A 119 7.43 3.98 0.51
C VAL A 119 7.17 2.84 1.50
N TYR A 120 7.98 1.78 1.49
CA TYR A 120 7.85 0.68 2.45
C TYR A 120 8.15 1.11 3.88
N LYS A 121 9.20 1.91 4.10
CA LYS A 121 9.56 2.43 5.44
C LYS A 121 8.48 3.31 6.05
N ASP A 122 7.77 4.08 5.23
CA ASP A 122 6.63 4.87 5.70
C ASP A 122 5.41 3.99 5.99
N GLY A 123 5.42 2.70 5.64
CA GLY A 123 4.37 1.73 5.93
C GLY A 123 3.26 1.73 4.90
N PHE A 124 3.60 1.92 3.63
CA PHE A 124 2.71 1.63 2.52
C PHE A 124 2.88 0.20 2.04
N ARG A 125 1.80 -0.37 1.54
CA ARG A 125 1.84 -1.54 0.66
C ARG A 125 1.71 -1.10 -0.78
N ILE A 126 2.55 -1.64 -1.66
CA ILE A 126 2.40 -1.47 -3.11
C ILE A 126 1.51 -2.60 -3.62
N ALA A 127 0.26 -2.28 -4.00
CA ALA A 127 -0.68 -3.27 -4.55
C ALA A 127 -0.36 -3.61 -6.00
N GLN A 128 0.01 -2.61 -6.79
CA GLN A 128 0.39 -2.75 -8.19
C GLN A 128 1.53 -1.78 -8.51
N LEU A 129 2.41 -2.20 -9.41
CA LEU A 129 3.49 -1.37 -9.94
C LEU A 129 3.64 -1.62 -11.44
N ARG A 130 3.74 -0.55 -12.22
CA ARG A 130 3.98 -0.61 -13.66
C ARG A 130 4.98 0.46 -14.08
N THR A 131 5.98 0.05 -14.86
CA THR A 131 6.83 0.99 -15.60
C THR A 131 6.23 1.18 -16.99
N LEU A 132 6.11 2.42 -17.43
CA LEU A 132 5.58 2.76 -18.75
C LEU A 132 6.20 4.06 -19.25
N GLN A 133 6.07 4.34 -20.55
CA GLN A 133 6.44 5.63 -21.13
C GLN A 133 5.19 6.21 -21.77
N LEU A 134 4.78 7.38 -21.28
CA LEU A 134 3.59 8.07 -21.80
C LEU A 134 3.90 8.66 -23.17
N THR A 135 2.96 8.54 -24.10
CA THR A 135 2.96 9.46 -25.24
C THR A 135 2.60 10.86 -24.76
N ARG A 136 2.93 11.89 -25.54
CA ARG A 136 2.51 13.26 -25.21
C ARG A 136 0.99 13.38 -25.07
N ARG A 137 0.23 12.63 -25.88
CA ARG A 137 -1.24 12.56 -25.79
C ARG A 137 -1.69 11.96 -24.45
N ASP A 138 -1.11 10.84 -24.03
CA ASP A 138 -1.45 10.22 -22.74
C ASP A 138 -1.13 11.16 -21.57
N ALA A 139 -0.02 11.90 -21.65
CA ALA A 139 0.34 12.90 -20.63
C ALA A 139 -0.64 14.08 -20.60
N MET A 140 -1.12 14.54 -21.76
CA MET A 140 -2.15 15.58 -21.85
C MET A 140 -3.47 15.10 -21.24
N ASP A 141 -3.92 13.91 -21.63
CA ASP A 141 -5.17 13.31 -21.12
C ASP A 141 -5.08 13.11 -19.59
N PHE A 142 -3.93 12.69 -19.07
CA PHE A 142 -3.72 12.52 -17.63
C PHE A 142 -3.75 13.84 -16.84
N TYR A 143 -3.24 14.93 -17.41
CA TYR A 143 -3.19 16.26 -16.76
C TYR A 143 -4.25 17.23 -17.30
N ALA A 144 -5.36 16.74 -17.86
CA ALA A 144 -6.37 17.57 -18.53
C ALA A 144 -6.93 18.70 -17.63
N GLU A 145 -7.01 18.49 -16.32
CA GLU A 145 -7.39 19.52 -15.33
C GLU A 145 -6.44 20.72 -15.24
N HIS A 146 -5.29 20.66 -15.92
CA HIS A 146 -4.31 21.74 -16.00
C HIS A 146 -4.25 22.38 -17.39
N GLU A 147 -5.14 22.00 -18.31
CA GLU A 147 -5.22 22.61 -19.63
C GLU A 147 -5.38 24.14 -19.54
N GLY A 148 -4.68 24.86 -20.41
CA GLY A 148 -4.63 26.33 -20.42
C GLY A 148 -3.70 26.96 -19.38
N LYS A 149 -3.14 26.20 -18.42
CA LYS A 149 -2.14 26.75 -17.48
C LYS A 149 -0.78 26.95 -18.17
N PRO A 150 -0.03 28.03 -17.86
CA PRO A 150 1.25 28.32 -18.52
C PRO A 150 2.29 27.19 -18.45
N PHE A 151 2.27 26.38 -17.39
CA PHE A 151 3.20 25.28 -17.19
C PHE A 151 2.78 23.96 -17.87
N TYR A 152 1.55 23.86 -18.36
CA TYR A 152 0.97 22.61 -18.87
C TYR A 152 1.72 22.03 -20.09
N PRO A 153 2.11 22.84 -21.11
CA PRO A 153 2.88 22.31 -22.24
C PRO A 153 4.24 21.73 -21.81
N ALA A 154 4.94 22.40 -20.89
CA ALA A 154 6.22 21.93 -20.39
C ALA A 154 6.07 20.67 -19.52
N LEU A 155 5.00 20.59 -18.71
CA LEU A 155 4.70 19.42 -17.88
C LEU A 155 4.42 18.19 -18.73
N THR A 156 3.55 18.32 -19.74
CA THR A 156 3.15 17.21 -20.61
C THR A 156 4.32 16.71 -21.46
N GLU A 157 5.11 17.62 -22.03
CA GLU A 157 6.34 17.28 -22.75
C GLU A 157 7.33 16.53 -21.84
N PHE A 158 7.56 17.03 -20.62
CA PHE A 158 8.44 16.40 -19.65
C PHE A 158 7.96 14.99 -19.28
N MET A 159 6.67 14.82 -19.00
CA MET A 159 6.10 13.53 -18.60
C MET A 159 6.15 12.48 -19.72
N SER A 160 6.21 12.91 -20.99
CA SER A 160 6.43 12.02 -22.15
C SER A 160 7.89 11.81 -22.53
N SER A 161 8.84 12.49 -21.88
CA SER A 161 10.26 12.49 -22.28
C SER A 161 11.03 11.21 -21.91
N GLY A 162 10.46 10.33 -21.09
CA GLY A 162 11.12 9.12 -20.64
C GLY A 162 10.21 8.21 -19.81
N PRO A 163 10.77 7.11 -19.26
CA PRO A 163 9.99 6.16 -18.48
C PRO A 163 9.52 6.77 -17.15
N ILE A 164 8.30 6.43 -16.77
CA ILE A 164 7.70 6.71 -15.48
C ILE A 164 7.37 5.39 -14.77
N VAL A 165 7.18 5.47 -13.46
CA VAL A 165 6.67 4.35 -12.67
C VAL A 165 5.36 4.75 -12.02
N ALA A 166 4.29 4.02 -12.32
CA ALA A 166 3.01 4.13 -11.66
C ALA A 166 2.86 3.06 -10.58
N MET A 167 2.43 3.46 -9.40
CA MET A 167 2.21 2.58 -8.26
C MET A 167 0.83 2.83 -7.66
N GLU A 168 0.14 1.74 -7.33
CA GLU A 168 -1.03 1.76 -6.47
C GLU A 168 -0.58 1.52 -5.02
N LEU A 169 -0.64 2.57 -4.20
CA LEU A 169 -0.25 2.51 -2.79
C LEU A 169 -1.47 2.32 -1.90
N VAL A 170 -1.36 1.45 -0.91
CA VAL A 170 -2.42 1.15 0.07
C VAL A 170 -1.91 1.40 1.48
N ALA A 171 -2.66 2.18 2.25
CA ALA A 171 -2.39 2.47 3.65
C ALA A 171 -3.62 3.11 4.31
N ASP A 172 -3.62 3.19 5.65
CA ASP A 172 -4.54 4.05 6.38
C ASP A 172 -4.23 5.52 6.07
N GLY A 173 -5.22 6.24 5.52
CA GLY A 173 -5.04 7.61 5.02
C GLY A 173 -4.00 7.74 3.91
N ALA A 174 -3.91 6.74 3.01
CA ALA A 174 -2.93 6.67 1.94
C ALA A 174 -2.71 7.96 1.15
N ILE A 175 -3.77 8.71 0.81
CA ILE A 175 -3.67 9.95 0.05
C ILE A 175 -2.91 11.00 0.87
N GLN A 176 -3.39 11.29 2.08
CA GLN A 176 -2.77 12.29 2.96
C GLN A 176 -1.34 11.89 3.31
N LYS A 177 -1.12 10.60 3.58
CA LYS A 177 0.18 10.05 3.93
C LYS A 177 1.16 10.17 2.75
N TRP A 178 0.72 9.89 1.53
CA TRP A 178 1.59 9.98 0.34
C TRP A 178 1.96 11.44 0.06
N ARG A 179 0.98 12.35 0.17
CA ARG A 179 1.18 13.81 0.08
C ARG A 179 2.20 14.31 1.10
N LYS A 180 2.15 13.80 2.33
CA LYS A 180 3.12 14.11 3.39
C LYS A 180 4.52 13.58 3.04
N LEU A 181 4.62 12.34 2.56
CA LEU A 181 5.89 11.70 2.21
C LEU A 181 6.59 12.41 1.04
N ILE A 182 5.85 12.83 0.01
CA ILE A 182 6.42 13.56 -1.13
C ILE A 182 6.73 15.01 -0.77
N GLY A 183 5.92 15.66 0.07
CA GLY A 183 6.11 17.05 0.50
C GLY A 183 5.62 18.10 -0.52
N PRO A 184 5.91 19.39 -0.29
CA PRO A 184 5.43 20.50 -1.12
C PRO A 184 5.77 20.36 -2.61
N THR A 185 4.89 20.82 -3.50
CA THR A 185 5.04 20.66 -4.97
C THR A 185 6.30 21.32 -5.52
N ASN A 186 6.69 22.48 -4.99
CA ASN A 186 7.93 23.14 -5.38
C ASN A 186 9.11 22.56 -4.59
N THR A 187 10.12 22.06 -5.29
CA THR A 187 11.32 21.45 -4.71
C THR A 187 12.03 22.36 -3.71
N PHE A 188 12.20 23.66 -4.01
CA PHE A 188 12.88 24.60 -3.11
C PHE A 188 12.08 24.87 -1.83
N THR A 189 10.75 24.88 -1.92
CA THR A 189 9.88 24.92 -0.74
C THR A 189 10.00 23.64 0.07
N ALA A 190 9.98 22.48 -0.60
CA ALA A 190 10.15 21.19 0.06
C ALA A 190 11.49 21.09 0.80
N GLN A 191 12.60 21.55 0.20
CA GLN A 191 13.92 21.58 0.85
C GLN A 191 13.95 22.41 2.13
N LYS A 192 13.13 23.46 2.22
CA LYS A 192 13.04 24.33 3.41
C LYS A 192 12.10 23.76 4.47
N GLU A 193 10.90 23.32 4.08
CA GLU A 193 9.82 22.95 5.01
C GLU A 193 9.81 21.46 5.38
N ALA A 194 10.28 20.60 4.48
CA ALA A 194 10.27 19.15 4.63
C ALA A 194 11.53 18.53 3.99
N PRO A 195 12.75 18.80 4.52
CA PRO A 195 14.02 18.46 3.87
C PRO A 195 14.23 16.95 3.62
N ASN A 196 13.51 16.09 4.33
CA ASN A 196 13.54 14.64 4.15
C ASN A 196 12.46 14.11 3.21
N SER A 197 11.65 14.99 2.59
CA SER A 197 10.59 14.57 1.66
C SER A 197 11.18 14.13 0.33
N LEU A 198 10.44 13.28 -0.41
CA LEU A 198 10.94 12.78 -1.70
C LEU A 198 11.19 13.89 -2.72
N ARG A 199 10.35 14.94 -2.73
CA ARG A 199 10.56 16.11 -3.60
C ARG A 199 11.79 16.91 -3.19
N ALA A 200 12.07 17.06 -1.90
CA ALA A 200 13.27 17.75 -1.43
C ALA A 200 14.56 17.01 -1.81
N LEU A 201 14.53 15.68 -1.70
CA LEU A 201 15.69 14.80 -1.93
C LEU A 201 15.99 14.54 -3.41
N PHE A 202 14.96 14.48 -4.26
CA PHE A 202 15.08 13.99 -5.64
C PHE A 202 14.57 14.97 -6.71
N GLY A 203 13.85 16.03 -6.33
CA GLY A 203 13.41 17.06 -7.26
C GLY A 203 14.50 18.07 -7.62
N THR A 204 14.30 18.80 -8.71
CA THR A 204 15.17 19.89 -9.15
C THR A 204 14.45 21.23 -9.28
N ASP A 205 13.16 21.24 -9.61
CA ASP A 205 12.37 22.47 -9.78
C ASP A 205 10.87 22.22 -9.49
N GLY A 206 9.97 23.11 -9.97
CA GLY A 206 8.53 22.97 -9.78
C GLY A 206 7.86 21.93 -10.68
N THR A 207 8.41 21.66 -11.87
CA THR A 207 7.89 20.69 -12.85
C THR A 207 8.58 19.34 -12.67
N ARG A 208 9.91 19.35 -12.53
CA ARG A 208 10.80 18.22 -12.24
C ARG A 208 10.95 18.10 -10.74
N ASN A 209 9.91 17.56 -10.11
CA ASN A 209 9.83 17.40 -8.66
C ASN A 209 9.77 15.93 -8.26
N ALA A 210 10.32 15.01 -9.06
CA ALA A 210 10.40 13.56 -8.78
C ALA A 210 9.08 12.77 -8.68
N CYS A 211 8.07 13.25 -7.96
CA CYS A 211 6.87 12.49 -7.62
C CYS A 211 5.58 13.29 -7.87
N HIS A 212 4.55 12.61 -8.37
CA HIS A 212 3.16 13.06 -8.36
C HIS A 212 2.32 12.18 -7.42
N GLY A 213 1.31 12.79 -6.80
CA GLY A 213 0.34 12.11 -5.95
C GLY A 213 -1.03 12.72 -6.16
N SER A 214 -2.05 11.86 -6.22
CA SER A 214 -3.44 12.27 -6.38
C SER A 214 -3.88 13.20 -5.25
N ASP A 215 -4.75 14.15 -5.58
CA ASP A 215 -5.26 15.16 -4.64
C ASP A 215 -6.64 14.79 -4.06
N SER A 216 -7.28 13.73 -4.55
CA SER A 216 -8.57 13.23 -4.05
C SER A 216 -8.72 11.71 -4.25
N THR A 217 -9.71 11.13 -3.56
CA THR A 217 -10.26 9.82 -3.92
C THR A 217 -10.93 9.94 -5.29
N ALA A 218 -10.60 9.06 -6.22
CA ALA A 218 -11.30 8.95 -7.50
C ALA A 218 -12.68 8.28 -7.32
#